data_AF-A0A2E8J4A9-F1
#
_entry.id   AF-A0A2E8J4A9-F1
#
_cell.length_a   1.000
_cell.length_b   1.000
_cell.length_c   1.000
_cell.angle_alpha   90.00
_cell.angle_beta   90.00
_cell.angle_gamma   90.00
#
_symmetry.space_group_name_H-M   'P 1'
#
loop_
_entity.id
_entity.type
_entity.pdbx_description
1 polymer ?
#
loop_
_entity_poly.entity_id
_entity_poly.type
_entity_poly.pdbx_seq_one_letter_code
_entity_poly.pdbx_strand_id
1 'polypeptide(L)' 'MPLVLGTVTIGGTSAPITIAGCLVHALATDLAGLVLSHLVRPDSFCMLGSDVSFMEAATGGVGGVSQSHLDDLAICQIM' A
#
# COMPACT_ATOMS: atom_id res chain seq x y z
N MET A 1 21.25 5.54 4.75
CA MET A 1 20.19 5.17 5.71
C MET A 1 19.18 4.36 4.93
N PRO A 2 18.74 3.20 5.45
CA PRO A 2 17.69 2.42 4.79
C PRO A 2 16.38 3.21 4.80
N LEU A 3 15.63 3.16 3.71
CA LEU A 3 14.33 3.80 3.56
C LEU A 3 13.24 2.72 3.44
N VAL A 4 12.17 2.85 4.22
CA VAL A 4 10.93 2.10 4.00
C VAL A 4 9.96 3.03 3.27
N LEU A 5 9.52 2.61 2.10
CA LEU A 5 8.60 3.32 1.24
C LEU A 5 7.28 2.56 1.28
N GLY A 6 6.23 3.21 1.74
CA GLY A 6 4.96 2.56 1.93
C GLY A 6 3.86 3.60 1.96
N THR A 7 2.69 3.18 1.53
CA THR A 7 1.49 4.00 1.49
C THR A 7 0.46 3.37 2.40
N VAL A 8 -0.14 4.19 3.28
CA VAL A 8 -1.31 3.78 4.04
C VAL A 8 -2.53 4.03 3.17
N THR A 9 -3.06 2.98 2.57
CA THR A 9 -4.26 3.06 1.72
C THR A 9 -5.47 2.54 2.47
N ILE A 10 -6.60 3.22 2.29
CA ILE A 10 -7.87 2.83 2.88
C ILE A 10 -8.88 2.66 1.73
N GLY A 11 -9.14 1.41 1.36
CA GLY A 11 -10.10 1.05 0.34
C GLY A 11 -11.49 1.56 0.70
N GLY A 12 -12.10 2.31 -0.21
CA GLY A 12 -13.39 2.97 0.00
C GLY A 12 -13.29 4.38 0.59
N THR A 13 -12.10 4.88 0.92
CA THR A 13 -11.89 6.29 1.28
C THR A 13 -10.80 6.95 0.43
N SER A 14 -9.53 6.63 0.66
CA SER A 14 -8.38 7.19 -0.06
C SER A 14 -8.00 6.39 -1.31
N ALA A 15 -8.54 5.18 -1.46
CA ALA A 15 -8.30 4.30 -2.60
C ALA A 15 -9.60 3.58 -3.02
N PRO A 16 -9.65 2.95 -4.21
CA PRO A 16 -10.81 2.17 -4.64
C PRO A 16 -11.19 1.07 -3.64
N ILE A 17 -12.49 0.83 -3.43
CA ILE A 17 -13.00 -0.15 -2.44
C ILE A 17 -12.67 -1.61 -2.79
N THR A 18 -12.35 -1.89 -4.04
CA THR A 18 -11.96 -3.24 -4.48
C THR A 18 -10.53 -3.55 -4.04
N ILE A 19 -10.27 -4.77 -3.56
CA ILE A 19 -8.92 -5.22 -3.15
C ILE A 19 -7.88 -4.95 -4.25
N ALA A 20 -8.14 -5.41 -5.48
CA ALA A 20 -7.22 -5.19 -6.60
C ALA A 20 -6.95 -3.70 -6.88
N GLY A 21 -7.98 -2.86 -6.84
CA GLY A 21 -7.83 -1.42 -7.05
C GLY A 21 -7.05 -0.73 -5.93
N CYS A 22 -7.25 -1.16 -4.67
CA CYS A 22 -6.53 -0.63 -3.53
C CYS A 22 -5.05 -1.04 -3.56
N LEU A 23 -4.77 -2.32 -3.83
CA LEU A 23 -3.41 -2.84 -4.03
C LEU A 23 -2.68 -2.11 -5.15
N VAL A 24 -3.31 -1.97 -6.32
CA VAL A 24 -2.69 -1.28 -7.46
C VAL A 24 -2.40 0.18 -7.11
N HIS A 25 -3.27 0.84 -6.34
CA HIS A 25 -3.02 2.20 -5.88
C HIS A 25 -1.81 2.27 -4.94
N ALA A 26 -1.74 1.39 -3.94
CA ALA A 26 -0.61 1.31 -3.00
C ALA A 26 0.72 0.98 -3.71
N LEU A 27 0.72 0.02 -4.63
CA LEU A 27 1.90 -0.35 -5.42
C LEU A 27 2.36 0.79 -6.34
N ALA A 28 1.42 1.53 -6.94
CA ALA A 28 1.76 2.65 -7.80
C ALA A 28 2.50 3.75 -7.04
N THR A 29 2.05 4.08 -5.83
CA THR A 29 2.68 5.10 -4.98
C THR A 29 4.03 4.62 -4.43
N ASP A 30 4.13 3.35 -4.05
CA ASP A 30 5.36 2.74 -3.55
C ASP A 30 6.47 2.69 -4.62
N LEU A 31 6.13 2.23 -5.84
CA LEU A 31 7.06 2.20 -6.95
C LEU A 31 7.49 3.61 -7.38
N ALA A 32 6.58 4.59 -7.33
CA ALA A 32 6.94 5.98 -7.56
C ALA A 32 7.96 6.48 -6.53
N GLY A 33 7.74 6.17 -5.24
CA GLY A 33 8.70 6.48 -4.17
C GLY A 33 10.07 5.81 -4.37
N LEU A 34 10.08 4.56 -4.85
CA LEU A 34 11.30 3.78 -5.07
C LEU A 34 12.09 4.34 -6.26
N VAL A 35 11.42 4.71 -7.34
CA VAL A 35 12.10 5.34 -8.48
C VAL A 35 12.65 6.71 -8.06
N LEU A 36 11.88 7.48 -7.30
CA LEU A 36 12.34 8.79 -6.80
C LEU A 36 13.55 8.68 -5.87
N SER A 37 13.61 7.67 -4.99
CA SER A 37 14.77 7.47 -4.11
C SER A 37 16.04 7.18 -4.91
N HIS A 38 15.95 6.32 -5.92
CA HIS A 38 17.08 6.01 -6.81
C HIS A 38 17.49 7.18 -7.71
N LEU A 39 16.56 8.06 -8.09
CA LEU A 39 16.88 9.30 -8.81
C LEU A 39 17.63 10.31 -7.93
N VAL A 40 17.26 10.43 -6.66
CA VAL A 40 17.93 11.33 -5.70
C VAL A 40 19.31 10.77 -5.31
N ARG A 41 19.39 9.46 -5.08
CA ARG A 41 20.63 8.77 -4.73
C ARG A 41 20.67 7.37 -5.35
N PRO A 42 21.45 7.18 -6.42
CA PRO A 42 21.73 5.86 -6.95
C PRO A 42 22.25 4.93 -5.84
N ASP A 43 21.87 3.65 -5.92
CA ASP A 43 22.22 2.63 -4.93
C ASP A 43 21.72 2.88 -3.50
N SER A 44 20.73 3.75 -3.30
CA SER A 44 20.04 3.85 -2.01
C SER A 44 19.33 2.54 -1.68
N PHE A 45 19.54 2.04 -0.46
CA PHE A 45 18.78 0.89 0.05
C PHE A 45 17.35 1.30 0.37
N CYS A 46 16.40 0.74 -0.37
CA CYS A 46 14.96 1.00 -0.22
C CYS A 46 14.21 -0.32 -0.09
N MET A 47 13.19 -0.33 0.76
CA MET A 47 12.29 -1.45 1.00
C MET A 47 10.86 -0.96 0.85
N LEU A 48 10.00 -1.74 0.20
CA LEU A 48 8.57 -1.44 0.13
C LEU A 48 7.86 -1.90 1.40
N GLY A 49 6.79 -1.23 1.82
CA GLY A 49 6.14 -1.48 3.11
C GLY A 49 4.75 -0.88 3.23
N SER A 50 3.95 -0.89 2.17
CA SER A 50 2.56 -0.43 2.21
C SER A 50 1.70 -1.18 3.23
N ASP A 51 0.72 -0.45 3.77
CA ASP A 51 -0.32 -0.96 4.66
C ASP A 51 -1.67 -0.68 4.01
N VAL A 52 -2.44 -1.74 3.79
CA VAL A 52 -3.71 -1.65 3.09
C VAL A 52 -4.85 -2.07 4.00
N SER A 53 -5.73 -1.11 4.21
CA SER A 53 -6.88 -1.24 5.09
C SER A 53 -8.18 -0.97 4.32
N PHE A 54 -9.32 -1.35 4.87
CA PHE A 54 -10.63 -1.11 4.25
C PHE A 54 -11.58 -0.41 5.22
N MET A 55 -12.33 0.55 4.69
CA MET A 55 -13.38 1.24 5.44
C MET A 55 -14.61 0.35 5.59
N GLU A 56 -15.09 0.22 6.81
CA GLU A 56 -16.38 -0.36 7.12
C GLU A 56 -17.50 0.57 6.64
N ALA A 57 -18.38 0.06 5.76
CA ALA A 57 -19.41 0.88 5.13
C ALA A 57 -20.44 1.43 6.13
N ALA A 58 -20.72 0.68 7.21
CA ALA A 58 -21.72 1.08 8.20
C ALA A 58 -21.25 2.20 9.15
N THR A 59 -19.96 2.24 9.47
CA THR A 59 -19.41 3.15 10.50
C THR A 59 -18.49 4.22 9.93
N GLY A 60 -17.98 4.02 8.71
CA GLY A 60 -16.91 4.83 8.14
C GLY A 60 -15.55 4.64 8.84
N GLY A 61 -15.47 3.74 9.82
CA GLY A 61 -14.22 3.38 10.50
C GLY A 61 -13.37 2.44 9.64
N VAL A 62 -12.10 2.26 10.01
CA VAL A 62 -11.24 1.24 9.42
C VAL A 62 -11.58 -0.11 10.06
N GLY A 63 -12.03 -1.10 9.29
CA GLY A 63 -12.66 -2.29 9.88
C GLY A 63 -12.93 -3.52 9.01
N GLY A 64 -12.42 -3.61 7.78
CA GLY A 64 -12.63 -4.78 6.90
C GLY A 64 -11.64 -5.92 7.12
N VAL A 65 -11.77 -6.68 8.20
CA VAL A 65 -10.77 -7.70 8.64
C VAL A 65 -10.43 -8.73 7.55
N SER A 66 -11.43 -9.26 6.85
CA SER A 66 -11.21 -10.28 5.80
C SER A 66 -10.56 -9.72 4.54
N GLN A 67 -10.88 -8.49 4.17
CA GLN A 67 -10.30 -7.81 3.01
C GLN A 67 -8.85 -7.42 3.29
N SER A 68 -8.59 -6.86 4.47
CA SER A 68 -7.22 -6.54 4.91
C SER A 68 -6.33 -7.78 4.98
N HIS A 69 -6.82 -8.92 5.46
CA HIS A 69 -6.00 -10.14 5.47
C HIS A 69 -5.71 -10.71 4.08
N LEU A 70 -6.68 -10.67 3.17
CA LEU A 70 -6.44 -11.08 1.79
C LEU A 70 -5.45 -10.15 1.10
N ASP A 71 -5.51 -8.87 1.43
CA ASP A 71 -4.59 -7.87 0.95
C ASP A 71 -3.15 -8.11 1.46
N ASP A 72 -2.97 -8.29 2.77
CA ASP A 72 -1.67 -8.62 3.38
C ASP A 72 -1.01 -9.84 2.70
N LEU A 73 -1.79 -10.87 2.39
CA LEU A 73 -1.28 -12.04 1.68
C LEU A 73 -0.93 -11.73 0.23
N ALA A 74 -1.71 -10.91 -0.46
CA ALA A 74 -1.47 -10.53 -1.84
C ALA A 74 -0.26 -9.60 -1.98
N ILE A 75 -0.09 -8.63 -1.08
CA ILE A 75 1.02 -7.68 -1.12
C ILE A 75 2.35 -8.39 -0.84
N CYS A 76 2.36 -9.37 0.08
CA CYS A 76 3.52 -10.23 0.33
C CYS A 76 3.92 -11.13 -0.85
N GLN A 77 3.04 -11.36 -1.83
CA GLN A 77 3.40 -12.10 -3.05
C GLN A 77 4.04 -11.22 -4.12
N ILE A 78 3.79 -9.92 -4.05
CA ILE A 78 4.21 -8.94 -5.05
C ILE A 78 5.53 -8.28 -4.64
N MET A 79 5.71 -8.04 -3.33
CA MET A 79 6.89 -7.45 -2.72
C MET A 79 7.90 -8.50 -2.25
#